data_AF-A0A354TG03-F1
#
_entry.id   AF-A0A354TG03-F1
#
_cell.length_a   1.000
_cell.length_b   1.000
_cell.length_c   1.000
_cell.angle_alpha   90.00
_cell.angle_beta   90.00
_cell.angle_gamma   90.00
#
_symmetry.space_group_name_H-M   'P 1'
#
loop_
_entity.id
_entity.type
_entity.pdbx_description
1 polymer ?
#
loop_
_entity_poly.entity_id
_entity_poly.type
_entity_poly.pdbx_seq_one_letter_code
_entity_poly.pdbx_strand_id
1 'polypeptide(L)'
;MARFEYIVKNLKRANPRSVRRSVMLRIDGEVLNLGYVLSEDVLVQSLEEPGDYWLLTCGCGEPGCAGLFTPFEVEHLEDGIIHWHVTDPGPERDFYFSRDQAMRELQKAGLIPTPPKPLPPPLPPMENNNDD
;
A
#
# COMPACT_ATOMS: atom_id res chain seq x y z
N MET A 1 -1.37 17.72 -0.75
CA MET A 1 -1.40 16.28 -0.42
C MET A 1 -0.39 15.59 -1.29
N ALA A 2 0.49 14.81 -0.66
CA ALA A 2 1.50 14.03 -1.33
C ALA A 2 0.87 12.91 -2.17
N ARG A 3 1.53 12.55 -3.26
CA ARG A 3 1.08 11.50 -4.18
C ARG A 3 1.72 10.17 -3.78
N PHE A 4 0.90 9.25 -3.27
CA PHE A 4 1.28 7.86 -3.02
C PHE A 4 1.25 7.05 -4.32
N GLU A 5 2.30 6.30 -4.62
CA GLU A 5 2.40 5.42 -5.78
C GLU A 5 3.04 4.08 -5.41
N TYR A 6 2.36 2.99 -5.78
CA TYR A 6 2.83 1.62 -5.57
C TYR A 6 3.11 0.94 -6.91
N ILE A 7 4.38 0.70 -7.22
CA ILE A 7 4.81 0.22 -8.54
C ILE A 7 5.34 -1.20 -8.44
N VAL A 8 4.70 -2.12 -9.17
CA VAL A 8 5.16 -3.50 -9.33
C VAL A 8 5.82 -3.67 -10.70
N LYS A 9 7.06 -4.17 -10.72
CA LYS A 9 7.81 -4.50 -11.94
C LYS A 9 8.20 -5.97 -11.95
N ASN A 10 7.89 -6.66 -13.03
CA ASN A 10 8.38 -8.01 -13.28
C ASN A 10 9.73 -7.93 -13.99
N LEU A 11 10.81 -8.25 -13.28
CA LEU A 11 12.15 -8.27 -13.86
C LEU A 11 12.39 -9.65 -14.49
N LYS A 12 12.45 -9.68 -15.83
CA LYS A 12 12.88 -10.86 -16.59
C LYS A 12 14.40 -10.98 -16.45
N ARG A 13 14.89 -12.09 -15.89
CA ARG A 13 16.32 -12.44 -15.94
C ARG A 13 16.66 -13.11 -17.27
N ALA A 14 17.96 -13.19 -17.56
CA ALA A 14 18.53 -14.01 -18.63
C ALA A 14 18.14 -15.51 -18.53
N ASN A 15 17.67 -15.98 -17.37
CA ASN A 15 17.08 -17.30 -17.19
C ASN A 15 15.54 -17.22 -17.24
N PRO A 16 14.88 -17.84 -18.25
CA PRO A 16 13.43 -17.74 -18.47
C PRO A 16 12.56 -18.38 -17.37
N ARG A 17 13.16 -19.13 -16.43
CA ARG A 17 12.45 -19.74 -15.29
C ARG A 17 12.45 -18.90 -14.01
N SER A 18 13.11 -17.74 -14.00
CA SER A 18 13.19 -16.87 -12.82
C SER A 18 12.67 -15.47 -13.14
N VAL A 19 11.39 -15.23 -12.83
CA VAL A 19 10.82 -13.88 -12.74
C VAL A 19 10.96 -13.44 -11.29
N ARG A 20 11.60 -12.29 -11.05
CA ARG A 20 11.53 -11.64 -9.74
C ARG A 20 10.55 -10.47 -9.81
N ARG A 21 9.57 -10.47 -8.92
CA ARG A 21 8.72 -9.31 -8.64
C ARG A 21 9.58 -8.29 -7.89
N SER A 22 9.68 -7.08 -8.43
CA SER A 22 10.32 -5.94 -7.79
C SER A 22 9.24 -4.92 -7.48
N VAL A 23 9.23 -4.45 -6.24
CA VAL A 23 8.28 -3.46 -5.75
C VAL A 23 9.02 -2.16 -5.49
N MET A 24 8.40 -1.04 -5.86
CA MET A 24 8.90 0.30 -5.59
C MET A 24 7.77 1.14 -5.02
N LEU A 25 7.96 1.60 -3.79
CA LEU A 25 7.07 2.54 -3.13
C LEU A 25 7.57 3.96 -3.34
N ARG A 26 6.68 4.84 -3.81
CA ARG A 26 6.98 6.26 -3.98
C ARG A 26 5.97 7.16 -3.28
N ILE A 27 6.48 8.23 -2.69
CA ILE A 27 5.66 9.34 -2.20
C ILE A 27 6.24 10.64 -2.75
N ASP A 28 5.41 11.44 -3.43
CA ASP A 28 5.85 12.66 -4.14
C ASP A 28 7.00 12.44 -5.14
N GLY A 29 7.04 11.24 -5.73
CA GLY A 29 8.06 10.82 -6.68
C GLY A 29 9.36 10.33 -6.03
N GLU A 30 9.52 10.47 -4.72
CA GLU A 30 10.65 9.97 -3.96
C GLU A 30 10.51 8.47 -3.69
N VAL A 31 11.57 7.69 -3.94
CA VAL A 31 11.56 6.24 -3.71
C VAL A 31 11.94 5.94 -2.26
N LEU A 32 11.01 5.36 -1.50
CA LEU A 32 11.21 5.10 -0.07
C LEU A 32 12.02 3.83 0.21
N ASN A 33 11.78 2.76 -0.55
CA ASN A 33 12.40 1.46 -0.31
C ASN A 33 13.69 1.25 -1.13
N LEU A 34 14.44 2.31 -1.42
CA LEU A 34 15.68 2.18 -2.20
C LEU A 34 16.75 1.42 -1.40
N GLY A 35 17.09 0.21 -1.85
CA GLY A 35 18.05 -0.65 -1.15
C GLY A 35 17.44 -1.52 -0.04
N TYR A 36 16.14 -1.41 0.20
CA TYR A 36 15.41 -2.16 1.23
C TYR A 36 14.33 -3.04 0.60
N VAL A 37 13.96 -4.09 1.33
CA VAL A 37 12.75 -4.86 1.05
C VAL A 37 11.58 -4.20 1.76
N LEU A 38 10.46 -4.08 1.06
CA LEU A 38 9.22 -3.52 1.60
C LEU A 38 8.32 -4.67 2.08
N SER A 39 7.88 -4.59 3.34
CA SER A 39 6.94 -5.53 3.91
C SER A 39 5.50 -5.16 3.50
N GLU A 40 4.95 -5.85 2.50
CA GLU A 40 3.62 -5.56 1.94
C GLU A 40 2.50 -5.66 3.01
N ASP A 41 2.56 -6.64 3.92
CA ASP A 41 1.55 -6.80 4.98
C ASP A 41 1.58 -5.63 5.99
N VAL A 42 2.78 -5.24 6.42
CA VAL A 42 3.00 -4.13 7.35
C VAL A 42 2.60 -2.79 6.71
N LEU A 43 2.81 -2.66 5.39
CA LEU A 43 2.34 -1.51 4.61
C LEU A 43 0.81 -1.39 4.62
N VAL A 44 0.09 -2.49 4.50
CA VAL A 44 -1.38 -2.45 4.58
C VAL A 44 -1.81 -2.06 5.99
N GLN A 45 -1.21 -2.67 7.01
CA GLN A 45 -1.52 -2.38 8.41
C GLN A 45 -1.32 -0.91 8.77
N SER A 46 -0.24 -0.28 8.30
CA SER A 46 0.03 1.13 8.57
C SER A 46 -0.98 2.08 7.92
N LEU A 47 -1.70 1.65 6.89
CA LEU A 47 -2.81 2.40 6.31
C LEU A 47 -4.15 2.14 7.03
N GLU A 48 -4.25 1.08 7.83
CA GLU A 48 -5.45 0.70 8.55
C GLU A 48 -5.48 1.28 9.97
N GLU A 49 -4.34 1.32 10.65
CA GLU A 49 -4.23 1.78 12.03
C GLU A 49 -3.01 2.71 12.21
N PRO A 50 -3.07 3.68 13.16
CA PRO A 50 -1.91 4.46 13.56
C PRO A 50 -0.98 3.66 14.49
N GLY A 51 0.30 4.00 14.49
CA GLY A 51 1.32 3.33 15.31
C GLY A 51 2.70 3.27 14.65
N ASP A 52 3.55 2.40 15.18
CA ASP A 52 4.94 2.26 14.75
C ASP A 52 5.13 1.03 13.85
N TYR A 53 5.65 1.23 12.65
CA TYR A 53 5.72 0.19 11.63
C TYR A 53 7.12 0.05 11.02
N TRP A 54 7.60 -1.19 10.97
CA TRP A 54 8.84 -1.54 10.26
C TRP A 54 8.55 -1.90 8.82
N LEU A 55 8.26 -0.88 8.01
CA LEU A 55 7.91 -1.05 6.61
C LEU A 55 9.08 -1.56 5.76
N LEU A 56 10.30 -1.18 6.14
CA LEU A 56 11.53 -1.50 5.42
C LEU A 56 12.35 -2.52 6.21
N THR A 57 12.88 -3.52 5.50
CA THR A 57 13.67 -4.61 6.09
C THR A 57 14.81 -5.05 5.17
N CYS A 58 15.65 -5.96 5.66
CA CYS A 58 16.52 -6.78 4.81
C CYS A 58 15.67 -7.80 4.01
N GLY A 59 16.29 -8.51 3.08
CA GLY A 59 15.68 -9.69 2.44
C GLY A 59 15.34 -10.84 3.41
N CYS A 60 15.86 -10.78 4.65
CA CYS A 60 15.54 -11.71 5.73
C CYS A 60 14.30 -11.32 6.57
N GLY A 61 13.71 -10.13 6.36
CA GLY A 61 12.57 -9.63 7.12
C GLY A 61 12.92 -8.90 8.43
N GLU A 62 14.18 -8.94 8.87
CA GLU A 62 14.66 -8.28 10.09
C GLU A 62 15.14 -6.83 9.81
N PRO A 63 14.53 -5.79 10.40
CA PRO A 63 14.92 -4.40 10.16
C PRO A 63 16.36 -4.10 10.58
N GLY A 64 16.78 -4.59 11.75
CA GLY A 64 18.12 -4.37 12.27
C GLY A 64 19.23 -4.96 11.39
N CYS A 65 18.95 -6.03 10.64
CA CYS A 65 19.90 -6.59 9.68
C CYS A 65 20.13 -5.65 8.47
N ALA A 66 19.16 -4.80 8.14
CA ALA A 66 19.31 -3.75 7.15
C ALA A 66 19.96 -2.48 7.71
N GLY A 67 20.33 -2.47 8.99
CA GLY A 67 20.83 -1.27 9.68
C GLY A 67 19.75 -0.27 10.03
N LEU A 68 18.48 -0.71 10.11
CA LEU A 68 17.36 0.14 10.49
C LEU A 68 17.09 0.01 11.99
N PHE A 69 17.00 1.15 12.68
CA PHE A 69 16.91 1.24 14.13
C PHE A 69 15.73 2.08 14.64
N THR A 70 15.03 2.80 13.76
CA THR A 70 13.77 3.45 14.12
C THR A 70 12.63 3.03 13.17
N PRO A 71 11.43 2.75 13.70
CA PRO A 71 10.26 2.46 12.87
C PRO A 71 9.76 3.74 12.17
N PHE A 72 8.81 3.55 11.26
CA PHE A 72 8.00 4.63 10.72
C PHE A 72 6.91 4.92 11.75
N GLU A 73 6.81 6.17 12.20
CA GLU A 73 5.72 6.61 13.07
C GLU A 73 4.56 7.05 12.18
N VAL A 74 3.38 6.50 12.44
CA VAL A 74 2.21 6.68 11.59
C VAL A 74 1.05 7.27 12.36
N GLU A 75 0.61 8.44 11.92
CA GLU A 75 -0.54 9.15 12.47
C GLU A 75 -1.66 9.22 11.44
N HIS A 76 -2.89 9.06 11.92
CA HIS A 76 -4.10 9.23 11.10
C HIS A 76 -4.76 10.54 11.53
N LEU A 77 -4.65 11.54 10.67
CA LEU A 77 -5.20 12.86 10.89
C LEU A 77 -6.68 12.92 10.46
N GLU A 78 -7.32 14.04 10.73
CA GLU A 78 -8.68 14.31 10.25
C GLU A 78 -8.77 14.24 8.71
N ASP A 79 -9.98 14.07 8.19
CA ASP A 79 -10.26 13.97 6.75
C ASP A 79 -9.59 12.79 6.00
N GLY A 80 -9.16 11.76 6.74
CA GLY A 80 -8.57 10.55 6.15
C GLY A 80 -7.16 10.76 5.59
N ILE A 81 -6.42 11.71 6.16
CA ILE A 81 -5.02 11.96 5.85
C ILE A 81 -4.14 11.05 6.71
N ILE A 82 -3.17 10.40 6.08
CA ILE A 82 -2.12 9.64 6.74
C ILE A 82 -0.86 10.51 6.77
N HIS A 83 -0.26 10.63 7.95
CA HIS A 83 1.05 11.21 8.15
C HIS A 83 2.04 10.10 8.50
N TRP A 84 3.09 9.96 7.72
CA TRP A 84 4.24 9.12 8.06
C TRP A 84 5.42 10.01 8.40
N HIS A 85 5.94 9.83 9.59
CA HIS A 85 7.21 10.39 10.04
C HIS A 85 8.30 9.34 9.93
N VAL A 86 9.36 9.65 9.19
CA VAL A 86 10.39 8.68 8.79
C VAL A 86 11.76 9.24 9.13
N THR A 87 12.37 8.75 10.20
CA THR A 87 13.73 9.13 10.61
C THR A 87 14.81 8.21 10.05
N ASP A 88 14.45 6.96 9.71
CA ASP A 88 15.38 5.93 9.25
C ASP A 88 14.74 5.04 8.17
N PRO A 89 15.35 4.88 6.99
CA PRO A 89 16.62 5.46 6.56
C PRO A 89 16.59 6.99 6.50
N GLY A 90 17.67 7.64 6.92
CA GLY A 90 17.82 9.09 6.81
C GLY A 90 17.86 9.57 5.34
N PRO A 91 17.60 10.87 5.07
CA PRO A 91 17.26 11.91 6.05
C PRO A 91 15.84 11.77 6.61
N GLU A 92 15.59 12.47 7.72
CA GLU A 92 14.26 12.61 8.33
C GLU A 92 13.28 13.26 7.34
N ARG A 93 12.09 12.66 7.19
CA ARG A 93 11.09 13.04 6.19
C ARG A 93 9.68 12.86 6.75
N ASP A 94 8.81 13.81 6.43
CA ASP A 94 7.37 13.76 6.71
C ASP A 94 6.58 13.62 5.40
N PHE A 95 5.66 12.67 5.38
CA PHE A 95 4.80 12.41 4.24
C PHE A 95 3.33 12.53 4.63
N TYR A 96 2.56 13.33 3.90
CA TYR A 96 1.14 13.53 4.14
C TYR A 96 0.32 13.17 2.91
N PHE A 97 -0.41 12.05 2.93
CA PHE A 97 -1.16 11.57 1.77
C PHE A 97 -2.53 11.04 2.15
N SER A 98 -3.43 10.93 1.17
CA SER A 98 -4.79 10.42 1.39
C SER A 98 -4.78 8.90 1.56
N ARG A 99 -5.41 8.42 2.63
CA ARG A 99 -5.64 6.98 2.88
C ARG A 99 -6.32 6.32 1.70
N ASP A 100 -7.41 6.91 1.20
CA ASP A 100 -8.19 6.35 0.11
C ASP A 100 -7.39 6.28 -1.19
N GLN A 101 -6.51 7.25 -1.45
CA GLN A 101 -5.62 7.17 -2.61
C GLN A 101 -4.63 6.00 -2.46
N ALA A 102 -3.97 5.88 -1.31
CA ALA A 102 -3.01 4.81 -1.06
C ALA A 102 -3.67 3.43 -1.19
N MET A 103 -4.83 3.24 -0.55
CA MET A 103 -5.61 2.00 -0.63
C MET A 103 -6.00 1.65 -2.07
N ARG A 104 -6.40 2.64 -2.89
CA ARG A 104 -6.69 2.40 -4.31
C ARG A 104 -5.46 1.93 -5.10
N GLU A 105 -4.27 2.47 -4.82
CA GLU A 105 -3.04 2.03 -5.48
C GLU A 105 -2.67 0.59 -5.07
N LEU A 106 -2.84 0.22 -3.79
CA LEU A 106 -2.61 -1.15 -3.32
C LEU A 106 -3.63 -2.15 -3.89
N GLN A 107 -4.90 -1.75 -4.05
CA GLN A 107 -5.93 -2.55 -4.72
C GLN A 107 -5.61 -2.78 -6.20
N LYS A 108 -5.19 -1.74 -6.94
CA LYS A 108 -4.76 -1.88 -8.34
C LYS A 108 -3.58 -2.85 -8.50
N ALA A 109 -2.70 -2.88 -7.50
CA ALA A 109 -1.56 -3.79 -7.46
C ALA A 109 -1.90 -5.21 -6.96
N GLY A 110 -3.14 -5.42 -6.51
CA GLY A 110 -3.65 -6.70 -6.02
C GLY A 110 -3.16 -7.09 -4.62
N LEU A 111 -2.67 -6.12 -3.82
CA LEU A 111 -2.27 -6.37 -2.42
C LEU A 111 -3.47 -6.45 -1.47
N ILE A 112 -4.52 -5.69 -1.78
CA ILE A 112 -5.75 -5.65 -0.99
C ILE A 112 -6.89 -6.12 -1.89
N PRO A 113 -7.74 -7.06 -1.44
CA PRO A 113 -8.92 -7.43 -2.21
C PRO A 113 -9.82 -6.21 -2.42
N THR A 114 -10.33 -6.04 -3.64
CA THR A 114 -11.38 -5.04 -3.86
C THR A 114 -12.63 -5.46 -3.10
N PRO A 115 -13.35 -4.52 -2.46
CA PRO A 115 -14.64 -4.86 -1.87
C PRO A 115 -15.53 -5.46 -2.97
N PRO A 116 -16.30 -6.51 -2.66
CA PRO A 116 -17.20 -7.13 -3.64
C PRO A 116 -18.13 -6.05 -4.19
N LYS A 117 -18.27 -6.03 -5.53
CA LYS A 117 -19.19 -5.10 -6.20
C LYS A 117 -20.56 -5.19 -5.51
N PRO A 118 -21.20 -4.06 -5.16
CA PRO A 118 -22.53 -4.08 -4.57
C PRO A 118 -23.44 -4.94 -5.45
N LEU A 119 -24.18 -5.87 -4.83
CA LEU A 119 -25.16 -6.66 -5.54
C LEU A 119 -26.12 -5.69 -6.24
N PRO A 120 -26.48 -5.93 -7.52
CA PRO A 120 -27.52 -5.13 -8.14
C PRO A 120 -28.78 -5.21 -7.27
N PRO A 121 -29.55 -4.11 -7.16
CA PRO A 121 -30.80 -4.15 -6.44
C PRO A 121 -31.66 -5.31 -6.97
N PRO A 122 -32.44 -5.99 -6.11
CA PRO A 122 -33.34 -7.04 -6.55
C PRO A 122 -34.23 -6.48 -7.67
N LEU A 123 -34.42 -7.30 -8.72
CA LEU A 123 -35.32 -6.93 -9.81
C LEU A 123 -36.69 -6.56 -9.22
N PRO A 124 -37.35 -5.49 -9.72
CA PRO A 124 -38.71 -5.20 -9.30
C PRO A 124 -39.57 -6.44 -9.54
N PRO A 125 -40.55 -6.72 -8.66
CA PRO A 125 -41.49 -7.81 -8.90
C PRO A 125 -42.12 -7.61 -10.28
N MET A 126 -42.10 -8.65 -11.12
CA MET A 126 -42.83 -8.60 -12.38
C MET A 126 -44.31 -8.39 -12.06
N GLU A 127 -44.83 -7.20 -12.36
CA GLU A 127 -46.26 -6.93 -12.36
C GLU A 127 -46.89 -7.86 -13.40
N ASN A 128 -47.60 -8.88 -12.91
CA ASN A 128 -48.46 -9.71 -13.74
C ASN A 128 -49.62 -8.82 -14.21
N ASN A 129 -49.50 -8.29 -15.42
CA ASN A 129 -50.62 -7.70 -16.15
C ASN A 129 -51.57 -8.83 -16.55
N ASN A 130 -52.40 -9.25 -15.60
CA ASN A 130 -53.66 -9.93 -15.89
C ASN A 130 -54.70 -8.84 -16.18
N ASP A 131 -54.66 -8.32 -17.40
CA ASP A 131 -55.81 -7.67 -18.00
C ASP A 131 -56.77 -8.78 -18.48
N ASP A 132 -57.92 -8.87 -17.83
CA ASP A 132 -59.13 -9.60 -18.28
C ASP A 132 -60.07 -8.59 -18.98
#